data_AF-A0A0F3IRG3-F1
#
_entry.id   AF-A0A0F3IRG3-F1
#
_cell.length_a   1.000
_cell.length_b   1.000
_cell.length_c   1.000
_cell.angle_alpha   90.00
_cell.angle_beta   90.00
_cell.angle_gamma   90.00
#
_symmetry.space_group_name_H-M   'P 1'
#
loop_
_entity.id
_entity.type
_entity.pdbx_description
1 polymer ?
#
loop_
_entity_poly.entity_id
_entity_poly.type
_entity_poly.pdbx_seq_one_letter_code
_entity_poly.pdbx_strand_id
1 'polypeptide(L)'
;MPLYAAAAAVQAVLDPAKAFGQTGAEVLTSLVLREFDRVRPASEAIGLGKEGLIALLALGVLADGLTQDQIGDLIDLGVGAAVKADYFERLAESPWWQQGRLLRLEPDALAAAFLNRALFPTKLPQGRKELPDWLYAALRTSAQPLPGGWNGFCSISLASRCVTGAATRSKTRWWRV
;
A
#
# COMPACT_ATOMS: atom_id res chain seq x y z
N MET A 1 -1.20 -2.74 17.55
CA MET A 1 -1.04 -1.40 18.18
C MET A 1 -0.52 -1.34 19.63
N PRO A 2 -0.25 -2.42 20.41
CA PRO A 2 0.34 -2.26 21.75
C PRO A 2 1.84 -1.94 21.75
N LEU A 3 2.60 -2.43 20.76
CA LEU A 3 4.06 -2.44 20.81
C LEU A 3 4.73 -1.08 20.58
N TYR A 4 4.12 -0.18 19.81
CA TYR A 4 4.67 1.16 19.55
C TYR A 4 4.55 2.09 20.75
N ALA A 5 3.35 2.14 21.33
CA ALA A 5 3.11 2.89 22.56
C ALA A 5 3.94 2.31 23.70
N ALA A 6 4.05 0.98 23.81
CA ALA A 6 4.88 0.35 24.82
C ALA A 6 6.38 0.62 24.61
N ALA A 7 6.91 0.50 23.39
CA ALA A 7 8.32 0.77 23.12
C ALA A 7 8.69 2.25 23.35
N ALA A 8 7.86 3.19 22.87
CA ALA A 8 8.06 4.61 23.11
C ALA A 8 7.91 4.97 24.60
N ALA A 9 6.93 4.39 25.30
CA ALA A 9 6.75 4.61 26.74
C ALA A 9 7.89 4.00 27.56
N VAL A 10 8.34 2.79 27.24
CA VAL A 10 9.46 2.13 27.91
C VAL A 10 10.76 2.90 27.68
N GLN A 11 11.00 3.38 26.45
CA GLN A 11 12.18 4.19 26.14
C GLN A 11 12.15 5.55 26.87
N ALA A 12 10.98 6.19 26.95
CA ALA A 12 10.81 7.46 27.66
C ALA A 12 10.97 7.33 29.19
N VAL A 13 10.67 6.16 29.76
CA VAL A 13 10.80 5.88 31.19
C VAL A 13 12.23 5.51 31.59
N LEU A 14 12.98 4.81 30.71
CA LEU A 14 14.30 4.26 31.07
C LEU A 14 15.46 5.26 30.93
N ASP A 15 15.39 6.23 30.01
CA ASP A 15 16.48 7.21 29.81
C ASP A 15 15.95 8.54 29.23
N PRO A 16 15.29 9.40 30.04
CA PRO A 16 14.60 10.60 29.55
C PRO A 16 15.54 11.64 28.93
N ALA A 17 16.83 11.61 29.25
CA ALA A 17 17.84 12.50 28.69
C ALA A 17 18.34 12.05 27.30
N LYS A 18 18.24 10.76 26.97
CA LYS A 18 18.55 10.20 25.64
C LYS A 18 17.33 9.86 24.79
N ALA A 19 16.12 9.92 25.37
CA ALA A 19 14.86 9.65 24.67
C ALA A 19 14.63 10.56 23.44
N PHE A 20 15.27 11.73 23.40
CA PHE A 20 15.23 12.67 22.27
C PHE A 20 16.48 12.62 21.37
N GLY A 21 17.43 11.73 21.63
CA GLY A 21 18.68 11.64 20.87
C GLY A 21 18.53 10.96 19.51
N GLN A 22 17.49 10.15 19.33
CA GLN A 22 17.14 9.57 18.05
C GLN A 22 16.04 10.39 17.39
N THR A 23 16.30 10.85 16.17
CA THR A 23 15.23 11.45 15.36
C THR A 23 14.15 10.40 15.08
N GLY A 24 12.90 10.83 14.87
CA GLY A 24 11.82 9.89 14.49
C GLY A 24 12.16 9.05 13.25
N ALA A 25 12.99 9.59 12.35
CA ALA A 25 13.50 8.89 11.18
C ALA A 25 14.46 7.73 11.55
N GLU A 26 15.30 7.89 12.57
CA GLU A 26 16.19 6.84 13.08
C GLU A 26 15.41 5.71 13.74
N VAL A 27 14.35 6.04 14.48
CA VAL A 27 13.44 5.05 15.07
C VAL A 27 12.76 4.24 13.98
N LEU A 28 12.17 4.89 12.97
CA LEU A 28 11.56 4.20 11.83
C LEU A 28 12.59 3.33 11.09
N THR A 29 13.80 3.84 10.86
CA THR A 29 14.87 3.07 10.21
C THR A 29 15.22 1.81 10.99
N SER A 30 15.37 1.92 12.32
CA SER A 30 15.69 0.79 13.19
C SER A 30 14.58 -0.27 13.18
N LEU A 31 13.32 0.16 13.13
CA LEU A 31 12.17 -0.74 13.02
C LEU A 31 12.11 -1.44 11.67
N VAL A 32 12.37 -0.72 10.56
CA VAL A 32 12.46 -1.34 9.23
C VAL A 32 13.57 -2.39 9.19
N LEU A 33 14.74 -2.10 9.75
CA LEU A 33 15.84 -3.06 9.81
C LEU A 33 15.46 -4.31 10.61
N ARG A 34 14.81 -4.14 11.77
CA ARG A 34 14.32 -5.26 12.56
C ARG A 34 13.28 -6.09 11.80
N GLU A 35 12.39 -5.44 11.05
CA GLU A 35 11.42 -6.17 10.23
C GLU A 35 12.11 -6.90 9.07
N PHE A 36 13.13 -6.32 8.43
CA PHE A 36 13.94 -7.03 7.43
C PHE A 36 14.58 -8.28 8.01
N ASP A 37 15.16 -8.19 9.22
CA ASP A 37 15.79 -9.33 9.89
C ASP A 37 14.78 -10.41 10.27
N ARG A 38 13.49 -10.05 10.47
CA ARG A 38 12.40 -11.02 10.66
C ARG A 38 11.96 -11.67 9.35
N VAL A 39 11.86 -10.87 8.28
CA VAL A 39 11.32 -11.30 6.98
C VAL A 39 12.33 -12.14 6.20
N ARG A 40 13.62 -11.80 6.22
CA ARG A 40 14.68 -12.52 5.48
C ARG A 40 14.70 -14.04 5.70
N PRO A 41 14.80 -14.55 6.94
CA PRO A 41 14.86 -15.99 7.16
C PRO A 41 13.56 -16.68 6.71
N ALA A 42 12.42 -16.03 6.86
CA ALA A 42 11.15 -16.54 6.35
C ALA A 42 11.12 -16.57 4.82
N SER A 43 11.60 -15.52 4.17
CA SER A 43 11.73 -15.43 2.71
C SER A 43 12.59 -16.57 2.13
N GLU A 44 13.71 -16.86 2.80
CA GLU A 44 14.58 -17.98 2.42
C GLU A 44 13.89 -19.34 2.66
N ALA A 45 13.20 -19.51 3.79
CA ALA A 45 12.48 -20.74 4.11
C ALA A 45 11.33 -21.03 3.12
N ILE A 46 10.65 -20.00 2.65
CA ILE A 46 9.61 -20.06 1.60
C ILE A 46 10.24 -20.36 0.23
N GLY A 47 11.52 -20.05 0.03
CA GLY A 47 12.19 -20.22 -1.25
C GLY A 47 11.89 -19.08 -2.21
N LEU A 48 11.93 -17.83 -1.73
CA LEU A 48 11.88 -16.60 -2.53
C LEU A 48 13.25 -15.88 -2.56
N GLY A 49 14.28 -16.49 -1.96
CA GLY A 49 15.57 -15.86 -1.68
C GLY A 49 15.50 -14.86 -0.52
N LYS A 50 16.59 -14.16 -0.23
CA LYS A 50 16.66 -13.22 0.92
C LYS A 50 15.75 -12.01 0.81
N GLU A 51 15.58 -11.51 -0.41
CA GLU A 51 14.94 -10.21 -0.67
C GLU A 51 13.56 -10.36 -1.35
N GLY A 52 13.14 -11.56 -1.74
CA GLY A 52 11.89 -11.77 -2.48
C GLY A 52 10.64 -11.40 -1.67
N LEU A 53 10.49 -11.92 -0.45
CA LEU A 53 9.36 -11.55 0.41
C LEU A 53 9.42 -10.08 0.84
N ILE A 54 10.61 -9.50 1.00
CA ILE A 54 10.77 -8.08 1.29
C ILE A 54 10.22 -7.23 0.14
N ALA A 55 10.56 -7.58 -1.11
CA ALA A 55 10.04 -6.90 -2.29
C ALA A 55 8.51 -7.05 -2.42
N LEU A 56 7.97 -8.25 -2.18
CA LEU A 56 6.52 -8.48 -2.19
C LEU A 56 5.79 -7.68 -1.11
N LEU A 57 6.29 -7.67 0.12
CA LEU A 57 5.69 -6.88 1.21
C LEU A 57 5.73 -5.39 0.89
N ALA A 58 6.84 -4.91 0.33
CA ALA A 58 6.98 -3.52 -0.08
C ALA A 58 5.96 -3.15 -1.17
N LEU A 59 5.83 -3.98 -2.22
CA LEU A 59 4.83 -3.78 -3.27
C LEU A 59 3.39 -3.86 -2.74
N GLY A 60 3.14 -4.74 -1.76
CA GLY A 60 1.86 -4.84 -1.08
C GLY A 60 1.46 -3.60 -0.27
N VAL A 61 2.42 -2.76 0.15
CA VAL A 61 2.09 -1.46 0.75
C VAL A 61 1.36 -0.55 -0.23
N LEU A 62 1.70 -0.61 -1.52
CA LEU A 62 1.11 0.24 -2.56
C LEU A 62 -0.28 -0.24 -3.00
N ALA A 63 -0.50 -1.55 -2.99
CA ALA A 63 -1.73 -2.18 -3.49
C ALA A 63 -2.77 -2.48 -2.39
N ASP A 64 -2.52 -2.07 -1.15
CA ASP A 64 -3.33 -2.45 0.03
C ASP A 64 -3.40 -3.97 0.25
N GLY A 65 -2.26 -4.62 0.05
CA GLY A 65 -2.06 -6.06 0.03
C GLY A 65 -1.91 -6.63 -1.39
N LEU A 66 -1.46 -7.87 -1.49
CA LEU A 66 -1.31 -8.56 -2.77
C LEU A 66 -2.13 -9.86 -2.79
N THR A 67 -2.92 -10.05 -3.83
CA THR A 67 -3.63 -11.30 -4.09
C THR A 67 -2.68 -12.37 -4.62
N GLN A 68 -3.13 -13.63 -4.61
CA GLN A 68 -2.38 -14.76 -5.14
C GLN A 68 -1.97 -14.54 -6.61
N ASP A 69 -2.90 -14.06 -7.44
CA ASP A 69 -2.66 -13.83 -8.87
C ASP A 69 -1.59 -12.76 -9.09
N GLN A 70 -1.66 -11.65 -8.32
CA GLN A 70 -0.66 -10.59 -8.38
C GLN A 70 0.73 -11.07 -7.96
N ILE A 71 0.80 -11.96 -6.96
CA ILE A 71 2.07 -12.55 -6.56
C ILE A 71 2.61 -13.41 -7.70
N GLY A 72 1.79 -14.25 -8.32
CA GLY A 72 2.18 -15.04 -9.50
C GLY A 72 2.77 -14.16 -10.61
N ASP A 73 2.06 -13.11 -10.99
CA ASP A 73 2.54 -12.14 -11.99
C ASP A 73 3.89 -11.51 -11.59
N LEU A 74 4.07 -11.14 -10.31
CA LEU A 74 5.31 -10.54 -9.82
C LEU A 74 6.48 -11.52 -9.82
N ILE A 75 6.23 -12.78 -9.44
CA ILE A 75 7.23 -13.85 -9.49
C ILE A 75 7.67 -14.08 -10.94
N ASP A 76 6.74 -14.13 -11.89
CA ASP A 76 7.03 -14.28 -13.32
C ASP A 76 7.85 -13.11 -13.87
N LEU A 77 7.65 -11.91 -13.33
CA LEU A 77 8.44 -10.70 -13.61
C LEU A 77 9.80 -10.67 -12.89
N GLY A 78 10.19 -11.74 -12.18
CA GLY A 78 11.50 -11.86 -11.55
C GLY A 78 11.59 -11.32 -10.12
N VAL A 79 10.45 -11.06 -9.45
CA VAL A 79 10.47 -10.72 -8.02
C VAL A 79 10.88 -11.93 -7.19
N GLY A 80 12.17 -12.01 -6.85
CA GLY A 80 12.74 -13.11 -6.08
C GLY A 80 13.71 -13.95 -6.92
N ALA A 81 14.91 -14.17 -6.38
CA ALA A 81 16.03 -14.70 -7.17
C ALA A 81 16.00 -16.22 -7.40
N ALA A 82 15.19 -16.98 -6.66
CA ALA A 82 15.18 -18.44 -6.72
C ALA A 82 13.86 -18.99 -6.21
N VAL A 83 12.86 -19.04 -7.10
CA VAL A 83 11.49 -19.45 -6.76
C VAL A 83 11.39 -20.97 -6.84
N LYS A 84 11.00 -21.61 -5.73
CA LYS A 84 10.66 -23.04 -5.70
C LYS A 84 9.21 -23.25 -6.13
N ALA A 85 8.88 -24.39 -6.73
CA ALA A 85 7.53 -24.68 -7.21
C ALA A 85 6.44 -24.64 -6.11
N ASP A 86 6.81 -24.85 -4.84
CA ASP A 86 5.92 -24.89 -3.67
C ASP A 86 5.86 -23.57 -2.87
N TYR A 87 6.32 -22.46 -3.46
CA TYR A 87 6.43 -21.18 -2.74
C TYR A 87 5.09 -20.69 -2.16
N PHE A 88 3.98 -20.92 -2.86
CA PHE A 88 2.68 -20.41 -2.42
C PHE A 88 2.14 -21.14 -1.19
N GLU A 89 2.29 -22.46 -1.11
CA GLU A 89 1.87 -23.26 0.06
C GLU A 89 2.63 -22.78 1.30
N ARG A 90 3.94 -22.59 1.18
CA ARG A 90 4.79 -22.05 2.26
C ARG A 90 4.46 -20.61 2.61
N LEU A 91 4.11 -19.79 1.62
CA LEU A 91 3.67 -18.41 1.85
C LEU A 91 2.35 -18.38 2.62
N ALA A 92 1.43 -19.30 2.32
CA ALA A 92 0.13 -19.39 2.98
C ALA A 92 0.23 -19.77 4.46
N GLU A 93 1.29 -20.48 4.84
CA GLU A 93 1.63 -20.79 6.25
C GLU A 93 2.30 -19.61 6.98
N SER A 94 2.74 -18.60 6.24
CA SER A 94 3.46 -17.46 6.81
C SER A 94 2.53 -16.49 7.54
N PRO A 95 3.01 -15.79 8.59
CA PRO A 95 2.19 -14.85 9.34
C PRO A 95 1.79 -13.60 8.54
N TRP A 96 2.41 -13.36 7.39
CA TRP A 96 2.10 -12.23 6.51
C TRP A 96 0.98 -12.56 5.52
N TRP A 97 0.56 -13.82 5.42
CA TRP A 97 -0.58 -14.23 4.59
C TRP A 97 -1.84 -14.36 5.42
N GLN A 98 -2.88 -13.60 5.08
CA GLN A 98 -4.17 -13.68 5.76
C GLN A 98 -5.31 -13.45 4.77
N GLN A 99 -6.40 -14.20 4.92
CA GLN A 99 -7.62 -14.03 4.12
C GLN A 99 -7.38 -14.08 2.59
N GLY A 100 -6.43 -14.91 2.15
CA GLY A 100 -6.13 -15.07 0.72
C GLY A 100 -5.34 -13.92 0.09
N ARG A 101 -4.72 -13.06 0.92
CA ARG A 101 -3.85 -11.99 0.45
C ARG A 101 -2.64 -11.79 1.37
N LEU A 102 -1.58 -11.22 0.80
CA LEU A 102 -0.45 -10.72 1.55
C LEU A 102 -0.88 -9.44 2.27
N LEU A 103 -0.66 -9.41 3.59
CA LEU A 103 -1.00 -8.27 4.41
C LEU A 103 -0.16 -7.04 4.06
N ARG A 104 -0.82 -5.89 4.03
CA ARG A 104 -0.14 -4.60 4.06
C ARG A 104 0.55 -4.41 5.41
N LEU A 105 1.77 -3.90 5.39
CA LEU A 105 2.48 -3.52 6.60
C LEU A 105 1.79 -2.32 7.26
N GLU A 106 1.61 -2.41 8.57
CA GLU A 106 1.11 -1.32 9.42
C GLU A 106 2.13 -1.03 10.54
N PRO A 107 2.26 0.23 11.00
CA PRO A 107 1.53 1.44 10.57
C PRO A 107 2.10 2.07 9.29
N ASP A 108 1.34 2.99 8.69
CA ASP A 108 1.68 3.65 7.41
C ASP A 108 3.06 4.30 7.37
N ALA A 109 3.49 4.95 8.46
CA ALA A 109 4.81 5.55 8.53
C ALA A 109 5.93 4.49 8.42
N LEU A 110 5.74 3.32 9.06
CA LEU A 110 6.66 2.20 8.92
C LEU A 110 6.60 1.63 7.49
N ALA A 111 5.39 1.46 6.96
CA ALA A 111 5.16 0.90 5.63
C ALA A 111 5.84 1.75 4.53
N ALA A 112 5.72 3.07 4.61
CA ALA A 112 6.39 3.99 3.70
C ALA A 112 7.92 3.94 3.84
N ALA A 113 8.44 3.88 5.07
CA ALA A 113 9.87 3.73 5.32
C ALA A 113 10.41 2.38 4.81
N PHE A 114 9.63 1.31 5.00
CA PHE A 114 9.93 -0.04 4.52
C PHE A 114 9.97 -0.08 3.00
N LEU A 115 8.95 0.46 2.32
CA LEU A 115 8.88 0.60 0.88
C LEU A 115 10.10 1.32 0.32
N ASN A 116 10.42 2.50 0.89
CA ASN A 116 11.58 3.29 0.48
C ASN A 116 12.89 2.49 0.61
N ARG A 117 13.04 1.77 1.72
CA ARG A 117 14.25 1.00 2.01
C ARG A 117 14.34 -0.32 1.25
N ALA A 118 13.21 -0.89 0.83
CA ALA A 118 13.17 -2.16 0.11
C ALA A 118 13.42 -1.98 -1.38
N LEU A 119 12.70 -1.05 -2.03
CA LEU A 119 12.67 -0.98 -3.51
C LEU A 119 13.70 -0.03 -4.13
N PHE A 120 14.08 1.04 -3.42
CA PHE A 120 14.93 2.09 -3.98
C PHE A 120 16.46 1.96 -3.75
N PRO A 121 17.00 1.08 -2.87
CA PRO A 121 18.44 0.85 -2.83
C PRO A 121 18.97 0.20 -4.12
N THR A 122 20.21 0.50 -4.46
CA THR A 122 20.95 -0.06 -5.61
C THR A 122 21.26 -1.56 -5.52
N LYS A 123 20.84 -2.24 -4.44
CA LYS A 123 21.16 -3.66 -4.18
C LYS A 123 20.18 -4.66 -4.82
N LEU A 124 19.09 -4.19 -5.42
CA LEU A 124 18.27 -5.02 -6.31
C LEU A 124 18.89 -4.96 -7.71
N PRO A 125 19.71 -5.96 -8.11
CA PRO A 125 20.50 -5.88 -9.35
C PRO A 125 19.63 -5.73 -10.61
N GLN A 126 18.40 -6.27 -10.57
CA GLN A 126 17.40 -6.19 -11.64
C GLN A 126 16.28 -5.17 -11.35
N GLY A 127 15.98 -4.97 -10.05
CA GLY A 127 14.77 -4.28 -9.63
C GLY A 127 14.64 -2.83 -10.09
N ARG A 128 15.71 -2.07 -10.38
CA ARG A 128 15.53 -0.68 -10.86
C ARG A 128 15.02 -0.62 -12.31
N LYS A 129 15.36 -1.58 -13.17
CA LYS A 129 14.88 -1.63 -14.55
C LYS A 129 13.47 -2.18 -14.64
N GLU A 130 13.17 -3.18 -13.81
CA GLU A 130 11.90 -3.91 -13.79
C GLU A 130 10.87 -3.28 -12.83
N LEU A 131 11.28 -2.30 -12.01
CA LEU A 131 10.40 -1.60 -11.07
C LEU A 131 9.10 -1.09 -11.69
N PRO A 132 9.10 -0.46 -12.88
CA PRO A 132 7.85 0.01 -13.49
C PRO A 132 6.87 -1.13 -13.77
N ASP A 133 7.37 -2.27 -14.24
CA ASP A 133 6.55 -3.45 -14.54
C ASP A 133 6.03 -4.10 -13.25
N TRP A 134 6.86 -4.17 -12.21
CA TRP A 134 6.45 -4.65 -10.88
C TRP A 134 5.38 -3.75 -10.26
N LEU A 135 5.54 -2.43 -10.35
CA LEU A 135 4.55 -1.47 -9.87
C LEU A 135 3.23 -1.60 -10.64
N TYR A 136 3.30 -1.76 -11.96
CA TYR A 136 2.13 -1.98 -12.79
C TYR A 136 1.39 -3.26 -12.41
N ALA A 137 2.11 -4.39 -12.27
CA ALA A 137 1.52 -5.67 -11.86
C ALA A 137 0.88 -5.59 -10.47
N ALA A 138 1.54 -4.94 -9.51
CA ALA A 138 1.01 -4.74 -8.16
C ALA A 138 -0.26 -3.87 -8.16
N LEU A 139 -0.35 -2.83 -8.99
CA LEU A 139 -1.46 -1.88 -8.98
C LEU A 139 -2.63 -2.25 -9.90
N ARG A 140 -2.45 -3.21 -10.81
CA ARG A 140 -3.47 -3.56 -11.82
C ARG A 140 -4.82 -3.94 -11.22
N THR A 141 -4.82 -4.67 -10.11
CA THR A 141 -6.04 -5.23 -9.50
C THR A 141 -6.61 -4.35 -8.38
N SER A 142 -5.78 -3.53 -7.72
CA SER A 142 -6.25 -2.58 -6.68
C SER A 142 -7.11 -1.45 -7.26
N ALA A 143 -7.11 -1.27 -8.58
CA ALA A 143 -8.01 -0.37 -9.30
C ALA A 143 -9.44 -0.93 -9.46
N GLN A 144 -9.71 -2.18 -9.10
CA GLN A 144 -11.06 -2.72 -9.17
C GLN A 144 -11.89 -2.23 -7.98
N PRO A 145 -13.06 -1.60 -8.22
CA PRO A 145 -13.93 -1.18 -7.13
C PRO A 145 -14.41 -2.42 -6.38
N LEU A 146 -14.26 -2.40 -5.05
CA LEU A 146 -14.77 -3.45 -4.18
C LEU A 146 -16.21 -3.82 -4.58
N PRO A 147 -16.53 -5.09 -4.83
CA PRO A 147 -17.88 -5.53 -5.13
C PRO A 147 -18.74 -5.42 -3.87
N GLY A 148 -19.21 -4.21 -3.56
CA GLY A 148 -20.11 -3.97 -2.43
C GLY A 148 -19.91 -2.68 -1.65
N GLY A 149 -19.79 -1.49 -2.27
CA GLY A 149 -19.89 -0.27 -1.47
C GLY A 149 -19.49 1.06 -2.12
N TRP A 150 -20.19 1.49 -3.16
CA TRP A 150 -20.23 2.91 -3.56
C TRP A 150 -21.68 3.43 -3.60
N ASN A 151 -22.49 3.10 -2.59
CA ASN A 151 -23.80 3.73 -2.37
C ASN A 151 -23.68 4.98 -1.47
N GLY A 152 -22.65 5.81 -1.67
CA GLY A 152 -22.40 6.92 -0.74
C GLY A 152 -21.45 8.03 -1.18
N PHE A 153 -20.86 7.97 -2.38
CA PHE A 153 -20.20 9.17 -2.92
C PHE A 153 -21.27 10.11 -3.46
N CYS A 154 -21.67 11.00 -2.54
CA CYS A 154 -22.39 12.21 -2.80
C CYS A 154 -21.78 12.88 -4.04
N SER A 155 -22.49 12.79 -5.16
CA SER A 155 -22.31 13.70 -6.28
C SER A 155 -22.52 15.10 -5.71
N ILE A 156 -21.45 15.81 -5.39
CA ILE A 156 -21.46 17.27 -5.42
C ILE A 156 -21.55 17.62 -6.89
N SER A 157 -22.76 17.43 -7.43
CA SER A 157 -23.18 18.07 -8.65
C SER A 157 -23.18 19.54 -8.32
N LEU A 158 -22.26 20.30 -8.92
CA LEU A 158 -22.38 21.74 -9.04
C LEU A 158 -23.72 22.01 -9.75
N ALA A 159 -24.79 22.16 -8.97
CA ALA A 159 -26.04 22.74 -9.41
C ALA A 159 -25.76 24.21 -9.71
N SER A 160 -25.25 24.43 -10.91
CA SER A 160 -25.22 25.71 -11.59
C SER A 160 -26.64 26.27 -11.57
N ARG A 161 -26.80 27.38 -10.85
CA ARG A 161 -28.03 28.17 -10.81
C ARG A 161 -28.40 28.60 -12.23
N CYS A 162 -29.32 27.89 -12.88
CA CYS A 162 -30.09 28.46 -13.98
C CYS A 162 -31.22 29.30 -13.39
N VAL A 163 -30.95 30.59 -13.22
CA VAL A 163 -31.99 31.61 -13.02
C VAL A 163 -32.72 31.77 -14.35
N THR A 164 -33.85 31.08 -14.50
CA THR A 164 -34.74 31.25 -15.66
C THR A 164 -35.60 32.49 -15.42
N GLY A 165 -35.29 33.58 -16.10
CA GLY A 165 -36.08 34.81 -16.11
C GLY A 165 -37.43 34.59 -16.81
N ALA A 166 -38.52 34.84 -16.08
CA ALA A 166 -39.87 34.87 -16.63
C ALA A 166 -40.08 36.17 -17.42
N ALA A 167 -40.09 36.06 -18.76
CA ALA A 167 -40.46 37.14 -19.65
C ALA A 167 -41.99 37.21 -19.80
N THR A 168 -42.56 38.28 -19.27
CA THR A 168 -43.95 38.72 -19.48
C THR A 168 -44.14 39.15 -20.95
N ARG A 169 -45.12 38.57 -21.64
CA ARG A 169 -45.64 39.09 -22.92
C ARG A 169 -47.13 39.37 -22.80
N SER A 170 -47.45 40.64 -22.58
CA SER A 170 -48.78 41.21 -22.71
C SER A 170 -49.22 41.20 -24.18
N LYS A 171 -50.38 40.62 -24.46
CA LYS A 171 -51.07 40.73 -25.76
C LYS A 171 -52.07 41.88 -25.66
N THR A 172 -51.73 43.00 -26.27
CA THR A 172 -52.67 44.07 -26.61
C THR A 172 -52.94 43.96 -28.11
N ARG A 173 -54.16 43.59 -28.51
CA ARG A 173 -54.59 43.77 -29.90
C ARG A 173 -56.06 44.20 -29.94
N TRP A 174 -56.19 45.49 -30.20
CA TRP A 174 -57.35 46.23 -30.64
C TRP A 174 -57.93 45.66 -31.93
N TRP A 175 -59.26 45.65 -32.06
CA TRP A 175 -60.01 46.12 -33.23
C TRP A 175 -61.43 46.49 -32.78
N ARG A 176 -61.85 47.71 -33.10
CA ARG A 176 -63.24 48.18 -32.99
C ARG A 176 -63.53 48.98 -34.26
N VAL A 177 -64.69 48.65 -34.86
CA VAL A 177 -65.46 49.29 -35.94
C VAL A 177 -64.90 49.18 -37.35
#